data_AF-A0A7S3NG86-F1
#
_entry.id   AF-A0A7S3NG86-F1
#
_cell.length_a   1.000
_cell.length_b   1.000
_cell.length_c   1.000
_cell.angle_alpha   90.00
_cell.angle_beta   90.00
_cell.angle_gamma   90.00
#
_symmetry.space_group_name_H-M   'P 1'
#
loop_
_entity.id
_entity.type
_entity.pdbx_description
1 polymer ?
#
loop_
_entity_poly.entity_id
_entity_poly.type
_entity_poly.pdbx_seq_one_letter_code
_entity_poly.pdbx_strand_id
1 'polypeptide(L)'
;MDCEFITTHECGLVARSKREMYRFLGSDGNVYLPPAREANFNYIRDVVEGSKSYVRCYEVKVIRIPQIKTLRVQDLLTFARKHIKIDAYLPSYKLGKQPQREWVANIIHTLIPDKLRTFIQDKLKERKKSIISAKNMSVKALPQFVEAFKESNHLSYEKGRAHMLLRKSKKRTAYEVQLEYKDLVISTLDGQTKALKTTIGSLNDEIEDLAIKLAESQKGRNILDRLLARNIIDTEGNLIEME
;
A
#
# COMPACT_ATOMS: atom_id res chain seq x y z
N MET A 1 7.17 4.83 31.24
CA MET A 1 6.62 4.61 29.88
C MET A 1 5.54 3.58 30.06
N ASP A 2 4.32 4.05 30.25
CA ASP A 2 3.21 3.22 30.70
C ASP A 2 2.70 2.43 29.51
N CYS A 3 2.79 1.10 29.61
CA CYS A 3 2.27 0.19 28.61
C CYS A 3 0.77 0.06 28.85
N GLU A 4 -0.03 0.86 28.15
CA GLU A 4 -1.48 0.67 28.10
C GLU A 4 -1.79 -0.60 27.32
N PHE A 5 -2.23 -1.64 28.02
CA PHE A 5 -2.71 -2.88 27.43
C PHE A 5 -4.15 -2.68 26.98
N ILE A 6 -4.39 -2.69 25.67
CA ILE A 6 -5.76 -2.68 25.14
C ILE A 6 -6.22 -4.15 25.09
N THR A 7 -7.14 -4.50 25.98
CA THR A 7 -7.83 -5.79 25.99
C THR A 7 -9.09 -5.63 25.15
N THR A 8 -9.23 -6.42 24.09
CA THR A 8 -10.53 -6.55 23.42
C THR A 8 -11.38 -7.53 24.24
N HIS A 9 -12.47 -7.02 24.82
CA HIS A 9 -13.33 -7.76 25.77
C HIS A 9 -13.93 -9.06 25.19
N GLU A 10 -13.94 -9.24 23.86
CA GLU A 10 -14.54 -10.40 23.19
C GLU A 10 -13.53 -11.45 22.72
N CYS A 11 -12.24 -11.12 22.59
CA CYS A 11 -11.23 -12.02 22.00
C CYS A 11 -10.05 -12.34 22.92
N GLY A 12 -9.94 -11.73 24.11
CA GLY A 12 -8.83 -11.97 25.05
C GLY A 12 -7.44 -11.60 24.51
N LEU A 13 -7.37 -10.97 23.33
CA LEU A 13 -6.13 -10.57 22.69
C LEU A 13 -5.64 -9.28 23.32
N VAL A 14 -4.47 -9.37 23.95
CA VAL A 14 -3.76 -8.26 24.56
C VAL A 14 -2.63 -7.85 23.63
N ALA A 15 -2.83 -6.77 22.88
CA ALA A 15 -1.75 -6.22 22.07
C ALA A 15 -0.84 -5.36 22.95
N ARG A 16 0.46 -5.69 22.97
CA ARG A 16 1.46 -5.02 23.82
C ARG A 16 2.14 -3.85 23.12
N SER A 17 1.99 -3.74 21.80
CA SER A 17 2.63 -2.70 21.01
C SER A 17 1.80 -2.25 19.82
N LYS A 18 2.04 -1.01 19.38
CA LYS A 18 1.49 -0.47 18.13
C LYS A 18 1.74 -1.38 16.92
N ARG A 19 2.93 -2.00 16.84
CA ARG A 19 3.32 -2.85 15.72
C ARG A 19 2.51 -4.14 15.68
N GLU A 20 2.22 -4.70 16.85
CA GLU A 20 1.42 -5.90 17.01
C GLU A 20 -0.03 -5.64 16.62
N MET A 21 -0.65 -4.55 17.13
CA MET A 21 -1.99 -4.14 16.70
C MET A 21 -2.09 -3.91 15.19
N TYR A 22 -1.09 -3.23 14.62
CA TYR A 22 -1.05 -2.96 13.18
C TYR A 22 -0.96 -4.26 12.36
N ARG A 23 -0.15 -5.23 12.81
CA ARG A 23 -0.03 -6.54 12.16
C ARG A 23 -1.32 -7.34 12.26
N PHE A 24 -1.95 -7.36 13.42
CA PHE A 24 -3.21 -8.06 13.65
C PHE A 24 -4.32 -7.51 12.73
N LEU A 25 -4.54 -6.19 12.75
CA LEU A 25 -5.54 -5.56 11.89
C LEU A 25 -5.21 -5.71 10.40
N GLY A 26 -3.94 -5.63 10.02
CA GLY A 26 -3.51 -5.73 8.62
C GLY A 26 -3.59 -7.15 8.06
N SER A 27 -3.06 -8.13 8.79
CA SER A 27 -2.90 -9.52 8.31
C SER A 27 -4.15 -10.35 8.55
N ASP A 28 -4.69 -10.30 9.78
CA ASP A 28 -5.83 -11.13 10.18
C ASP A 28 -7.14 -10.40 9.92
N GLY A 29 -7.19 -9.10 10.24
CA GLY A 29 -8.36 -8.25 10.04
C GLY A 29 -8.56 -7.77 8.58
N ASN A 30 -7.57 -7.94 7.71
CA ASN A 30 -7.55 -7.40 6.34
C ASN A 30 -7.98 -5.93 6.26
N VAL A 31 -7.61 -5.12 7.26
CA VAL A 31 -8.00 -3.72 7.36
C VAL A 31 -7.07 -2.83 6.54
N TYR A 32 -7.64 -1.92 5.77
CA TYR A 32 -6.90 -0.95 4.97
C TYR A 32 -6.35 0.19 5.82
N LEU A 33 -5.16 -0.03 6.37
CA LEU A 33 -4.49 0.91 7.27
C LEU A 33 -3.54 1.87 6.52
N PRO A 34 -3.32 3.09 7.07
CA PRO A 34 -2.28 3.98 6.57
C PRO A 34 -0.92 3.38 6.86
N PRO A 35 0.16 3.74 6.13
CA PRO A 35 1.49 3.17 6.36
C PRO A 35 1.90 3.20 7.83
N ALA A 36 2.52 2.13 8.33
CA ALA A 36 2.84 1.96 9.75
C ALA A 36 3.60 3.15 10.39
N ARG A 37 4.42 3.86 9.60
CA ARG A 37 5.16 5.07 10.02
C ARG A 37 4.27 6.28 10.31
N GLU A 38 3.13 6.35 9.66
CA GLU A 38 2.18 7.47 9.69
C GLU A 38 0.87 7.13 10.42
N ALA A 39 0.59 5.83 10.62
CA ALA A 39 -0.54 5.37 11.40
C ALA A 39 -0.48 5.95 12.82
N ASN A 40 -1.56 6.59 13.26
CA ASN A 40 -1.66 7.08 14.63
C ASN A 40 -2.06 5.91 15.56
N PHE A 41 -1.38 5.75 16.69
CA PHE A 41 -1.72 4.70 17.66
C PHE A 41 -3.17 4.86 18.15
N ASN A 42 -3.59 6.10 18.46
CA ASN A 42 -4.94 6.38 18.92
C ASN A 42 -5.98 5.95 17.88
N TYR A 43 -5.71 6.14 16.59
CA TYR A 43 -6.63 5.70 15.54
C TYR A 43 -6.74 4.18 15.46
N ILE A 44 -5.61 3.48 15.57
CA ILE A 44 -5.60 2.01 15.58
C ILE A 44 -6.41 1.50 16.79
N ARG A 45 -6.22 2.13 17.96
CA ARG A 45 -7.02 1.84 19.15
C ARG A 45 -8.50 2.12 18.92
N ASP A 46 -8.87 3.29 18.43
CA ASP A 46 -10.27 3.67 18.18
C ASP A 46 -10.95 2.70 17.19
N VAL A 47 -10.21 2.15 16.22
CA VAL A 47 -10.72 1.12 15.29
C VAL A 47 -10.95 -0.21 16.01
N VAL A 48 -10.04 -0.62 16.90
CA VAL A 48 -10.16 -1.85 17.69
C VAL A 48 -11.30 -1.76 18.72
N GLU A 49 -11.50 -0.59 19.32
CA GLU A 49 -12.59 -0.29 20.26
C GLU A 49 -13.96 -0.16 19.56
N GLY A 50 -14.01 -0.11 18.22
CA GLY A 50 -15.22 0.11 17.45
C GLY A 50 -15.71 1.57 17.42
N SER A 51 -14.97 2.49 18.04
CA SER A 51 -15.22 3.93 18.00
C SER A 51 -15.06 4.53 16.60
N LYS A 52 -14.19 3.93 15.76
CA LYS A 52 -13.97 4.32 14.36
C LYS A 52 -14.28 3.16 13.42
N SER A 53 -14.88 3.49 12.28
CA SER A 53 -15.13 2.54 11.21
C SER A 53 -13.85 2.29 10.39
N TYR A 54 -13.77 1.14 9.74
CA TYR A 54 -12.64 0.77 8.90
C TYR A 54 -13.11 0.18 7.57
N VAL A 55 -12.25 0.25 6.56
CA VAL A 55 -12.49 -0.35 5.25
C VAL A 55 -11.58 -1.57 5.11
N ARG A 56 -12.08 -2.66 4.53
CA ARG A 56 -11.26 -3.85 4.26
C ARG A 56 -10.48 -3.70 2.97
N CYS A 57 -9.29 -4.28 2.90
CA CYS A 57 -8.36 -4.15 1.77
C CYS A 57 -9.00 -4.47 0.41
N TYR A 58 -9.89 -5.46 0.34
CA TYR A 58 -10.56 -5.87 -0.92
C TYR A 58 -11.68 -4.92 -1.37
N GLU A 59 -12.18 -4.05 -0.49
CA GLU A 59 -13.24 -3.08 -0.80
C GLU A 59 -12.68 -1.77 -1.35
N VAL A 60 -11.38 -1.54 -1.17
CA VAL A 60 -10.73 -0.27 -1.47
C VAL A 60 -10.61 -0.05 -2.97
N LYS A 61 -11.17 1.07 -3.41
CA LYS A 61 -11.00 1.59 -4.77
C LYS A 61 -9.81 2.54 -4.79
N VAL A 62 -8.73 2.11 -5.43
CA VAL A 62 -7.50 2.90 -5.53
C VAL A 62 -7.65 4.01 -6.56
N ILE A 63 -7.28 5.24 -6.19
CA ILE A 63 -7.28 6.40 -7.08
C ILE A 63 -5.92 7.11 -7.06
N ARG A 64 -5.44 7.52 -8.24
CA ARG A 64 -4.24 8.36 -8.35
C ARG A 64 -4.63 9.84 -8.35
N ILE A 65 -4.26 10.56 -7.29
CA ILE A 65 -4.54 11.99 -7.18
C ILE A 65 -3.41 12.83 -7.82
N PRO A 66 -3.73 13.80 -8.71
CA PRO A 66 -2.76 14.74 -9.25
C PRO A 66 -1.96 15.47 -8.17
N GLN A 67 -0.64 15.62 -8.37
CA GLN A 67 0.21 16.41 -7.47
C GLN A 67 0.09 17.90 -7.83
N ILE A 68 -0.86 18.59 -7.18
CA ILE A 68 -1.09 20.01 -7.37
C ILE A 68 -1.04 20.75 -6.03
N LYS A 69 -0.43 21.94 -6.00
CA LYS A 69 -0.26 22.74 -4.77
C LYS A 69 -1.60 23.09 -4.08
N THR A 70 -2.67 23.18 -4.87
CA THR A 70 -4.04 23.51 -4.45
C THR A 70 -4.84 22.31 -3.91
N LEU A 71 -4.25 21.11 -3.91
CA LEU A 71 -4.88 19.88 -3.41
C LEU A 71 -3.93 19.21 -2.42
N ARG A 72 -3.91 19.75 -1.20
CA ARG A 72 -3.14 19.22 -0.07
C ARG A 72 -3.94 18.17 0.68
N VAL A 73 -3.26 17.40 1.53
CA VAL A 73 -3.92 16.43 2.44
C VAL A 73 -4.94 17.12 3.34
N GLN A 74 -4.61 18.32 3.84
CA GLN A 74 -5.53 19.13 4.65
C GLN A 74 -6.84 19.46 3.92
N ASP A 75 -6.78 19.72 2.61
CA ASP A 75 -7.98 19.99 1.81
C ASP A 75 -8.87 18.75 1.71
N LEU A 76 -8.26 17.57 1.54
CA LEU A 76 -8.97 16.28 1.52
C LEU A 76 -9.60 15.96 2.88
N LEU A 77 -8.87 16.20 3.97
CA LEU A 77 -9.39 16.00 5.33
C LEU A 77 -10.54 16.96 5.65
N THR A 78 -10.40 18.24 5.23
CA THR A 78 -11.46 19.24 5.41
C THR A 78 -12.70 18.88 4.59
N PHE A 79 -12.52 18.38 3.36
CA PHE A 79 -13.59 17.85 2.54
C PHE A 79 -14.27 16.66 3.22
N ALA A 80 -13.50 15.73 3.76
CA ALA A 80 -14.02 14.54 4.42
C ALA A 80 -14.81 14.86 5.70
N ARG A 81 -14.36 15.84 6.52
CA ARG A 81 -15.06 16.30 7.72
C ARG A 81 -16.46 16.85 7.44
N LYS A 82 -16.72 17.36 6.23
CA LYS A 82 -18.06 17.81 5.82
C LYS A 82 -19.03 16.64 5.61
N HIS A 83 -18.54 15.41 5.62
CA HIS A 83 -19.31 14.19 5.40
C HIS A 83 -19.13 13.26 6.60
N ILE A 84 -20.12 13.25 7.50
CA ILE A 84 -20.12 12.45 8.74
C ILE A 84 -19.75 10.98 8.46
N LYS A 85 -20.30 10.42 7.37
CA LYS A 85 -20.01 9.04 6.94
C LYS A 85 -18.53 8.78 6.65
N ILE A 86 -17.78 9.75 6.17
CA ILE A 86 -16.35 9.60 5.88
C ILE A 86 -15.52 9.88 7.13
N ASP A 87 -15.93 10.85 7.95
CA ASP A 87 -15.21 11.23 9.16
C ASP A 87 -15.11 10.07 10.18
N ALA A 88 -16.09 9.16 10.17
CA ALA A 88 -16.06 7.92 10.95
C ALA A 88 -14.89 6.99 10.58
N TYR A 89 -14.40 7.04 9.34
CA TYR A 89 -13.28 6.22 8.86
C TYR A 89 -11.93 6.90 9.03
N LEU A 90 -11.92 8.21 9.29
CA LEU A 90 -10.71 8.98 9.36
C LEU A 90 -10.25 9.23 10.80
N PRO A 91 -8.94 9.24 11.04
CA PRO A 91 -8.35 9.62 12.32
C PRO A 91 -8.70 11.06 12.74
N SER A 92 -8.91 11.23 14.05
CA SER A 92 -9.15 12.52 14.69
C SER A 92 -7.85 13.34 14.75
N TYR A 93 -7.63 14.20 13.77
CA TYR A 93 -6.48 15.11 13.76
C TYR A 93 -6.72 16.34 14.62
N LYS A 94 -6.17 16.34 15.84
CA LYS A 94 -6.07 17.54 16.67
C LYS A 94 -4.68 18.20 16.64
N LEU A 95 -3.55 17.49 16.59
CA LEU A 95 -2.19 18.06 16.44
C LEU A 95 -1.16 16.93 16.23
N GLY A 96 -1.03 16.38 15.02
CA GLY A 96 -0.14 15.22 14.78
C GLY A 96 0.29 15.02 13.33
N LYS A 97 1.02 13.92 13.06
CA LYS A 97 1.44 13.51 11.70
C LYS A 97 0.23 13.36 10.79
N GLN A 98 0.26 14.04 9.65
CA GLN A 98 -0.77 13.89 8.62
C GLN A 98 -0.64 12.51 7.96
N PRO A 99 -1.77 11.90 7.58
CA PRO A 99 -1.76 10.62 6.90
C PRO A 99 -1.31 10.81 5.45
N GLN A 100 -0.86 9.73 4.84
CA GLN A 100 -0.55 9.72 3.42
C GLN A 100 -1.76 10.18 2.61
N ARG A 101 -1.48 11.10 1.69
CA ARG A 101 -2.49 11.66 0.78
C ARG A 101 -3.28 10.59 0.03
N GLU A 102 -2.56 9.57 -0.44
CA GLU A 102 -3.12 8.46 -1.23
C GLU A 102 -4.04 7.59 -0.38
N TRP A 103 -3.68 7.34 0.88
CA TRP A 103 -4.53 6.57 1.78
C TRP A 103 -5.87 7.30 2.03
N VAL A 104 -5.83 8.59 2.37
CA VAL A 104 -7.05 9.40 2.56
C VAL A 104 -7.89 9.45 1.29
N ALA A 105 -7.24 9.64 0.15
CA ALA A 105 -7.88 9.67 -1.16
C ALA A 105 -8.65 8.37 -1.46
N ASN A 106 -8.03 7.23 -1.21
CA ASN A 106 -8.60 5.92 -1.47
C ASN A 106 -9.83 5.67 -0.58
N ILE A 107 -9.77 6.05 0.70
CA ILE A 107 -10.94 5.96 1.59
C ILE A 107 -12.09 6.82 1.08
N ILE A 108 -11.82 8.10 0.78
CA ILE A 108 -12.86 9.00 0.27
C ILE A 108 -13.43 8.47 -1.06
N HIS A 109 -12.57 7.98 -1.96
CA HIS A 109 -12.99 7.47 -3.26
C HIS A 109 -13.85 6.20 -3.15
N THR A 110 -13.52 5.33 -2.19
CA THR A 110 -14.27 4.10 -1.93
C THR A 110 -15.67 4.41 -1.44
N LEU A 111 -15.80 5.38 -0.51
CA LEU A 111 -17.08 5.74 0.09
C LEU A 111 -17.93 6.65 -0.80
N ILE A 112 -17.33 7.67 -1.42
CA ILE A 112 -18.04 8.69 -2.22
C ILE A 112 -17.22 9.08 -3.47
N PRO A 113 -17.21 8.23 -4.51
CA PRO A 113 -16.38 8.46 -5.70
C PRO A 113 -16.77 9.72 -6.46
N ASP A 114 -18.06 10.00 -6.60
CA ASP A 114 -18.57 11.09 -7.44
C ASP A 114 -18.22 12.47 -6.88
N LYS A 115 -18.41 12.67 -5.56
CA LYS A 115 -18.10 13.95 -4.91
C LYS A 115 -16.60 14.22 -4.87
N LEU A 116 -15.77 13.19 -4.74
CA LEU A 116 -14.33 13.36 -4.82
C LEU A 116 -13.91 13.78 -6.23
N ARG A 117 -14.49 13.16 -7.27
CA ARG A 117 -14.18 13.49 -8.67
C ARG A 117 -14.54 14.94 -8.98
N THR A 118 -15.70 15.43 -8.55
CA THR A 118 -16.09 16.84 -8.74
C THR A 118 -15.14 17.77 -7.99
N PHE A 119 -14.82 17.46 -6.73
CA PHE A 119 -13.87 18.24 -5.93
C PHE A 119 -12.48 18.35 -6.59
N ILE A 120 -11.94 17.25 -7.11
CA ILE A 120 -10.65 17.25 -7.84
C ILE A 120 -10.75 18.10 -9.11
N GLN A 121 -11.83 17.98 -9.87
CA GLN A 121 -12.04 18.77 -11.09
C GLN A 121 -12.09 20.27 -10.79
N ASP A 122 -12.74 20.67 -9.70
CA ASP A 122 -12.83 22.07 -9.30
C ASP A 122 -11.47 22.63 -8.90
N LYS A 123 -10.67 21.87 -8.14
CA LYS A 123 -9.28 22.24 -7.82
C LYS A 123 -8.37 22.31 -9.04
N LEU A 124 -8.61 21.49 -10.06
CA LEU A 124 -7.91 21.58 -11.33
C LEU A 124 -8.34 22.82 -12.14
N LYS A 125 -9.63 23.16 -12.15
CA LYS A 125 -10.13 24.39 -12.78
C LYS A 125 -9.57 25.63 -12.10
N GLU A 126 -9.53 25.65 -10.77
CA GLU A 126 -8.93 26.72 -9.97
C GLU A 126 -7.46 26.93 -10.36
N ARG A 127 -6.67 25.85 -10.40
CA ARG A 127 -5.28 25.91 -10.85
C ARG A 127 -5.15 26.45 -12.28
N LYS A 128 -6.00 26.00 -13.21
CA LYS A 128 -5.97 26.49 -14.59
C LYS A 128 -6.24 27.99 -14.65
N LYS A 129 -7.24 28.49 -13.91
CA LYS A 129 -7.53 29.92 -13.81
C LYS A 129 -6.34 30.72 -13.26
N SER A 130 -5.73 30.25 -12.17
CA SER A 130 -4.55 30.91 -11.59
C SER A 130 -3.35 30.95 -12.53
N ILE A 131 -3.15 29.91 -13.35
CA ILE A 131 -2.07 29.90 -14.36
C ILE A 131 -2.36 30.90 -15.48
N ILE A 132 -3.61 30.95 -15.96
CA ILE A 132 -4.02 31.87 -17.02
C ILE A 132 -3.85 33.32 -16.57
N SER A 133 -4.27 33.65 -15.35
CA SER A 133 -4.11 34.99 -14.77
C SER A 133 -2.64 35.32 -14.53
N ALA A 134 -1.86 34.42 -13.93
CA ALA A 134 -0.45 34.66 -13.65
C ALA A 134 0.40 34.84 -14.91
N LYS A 135 0.03 34.19 -16.02
CA LYS A 135 0.73 34.31 -17.30
C LYS A 135 0.15 35.37 -18.24
N ASN A 136 -0.84 36.17 -17.80
CA ASN A 136 -1.57 37.13 -18.64
C ASN A 136 -2.04 36.54 -19.99
N MET A 137 -2.39 35.24 -20.02
CA MET A 137 -2.77 34.54 -21.27
C MET A 137 -4.25 34.68 -21.63
N SER A 138 -4.97 35.61 -21.00
CA SER A 138 -6.36 35.87 -21.31
C SER A 138 -6.48 36.97 -22.37
N VAL A 139 -6.90 36.62 -23.57
CA VAL A 139 -7.36 37.58 -24.59
C VAL A 139 -8.87 37.74 -24.44
N LYS A 140 -9.36 38.97 -24.24
CA LYS A 140 -10.79 39.26 -24.28
C LYS A 140 -11.23 39.22 -25.75
N ALA A 141 -12.05 38.25 -26.13
CA ALA A 141 -12.64 38.19 -27.45
C ALA A 141 -13.89 39.08 -27.51
N LEU A 142 -14.09 39.81 -28.62
CA LEU A 142 -15.34 40.51 -28.88
C LEU A 142 -16.47 39.49 -29.11
N PRO A 143 -17.72 39.78 -28.71
CA PRO A 143 -18.83 38.83 -28.79
C PRO A 143 -19.03 38.23 -30.18
N GLN A 144 -18.85 39.04 -31.23
CA GLN A 144 -18.95 38.65 -32.64
C GLN A 144 -17.94 37.56 -33.02
N PHE A 145 -16.73 37.57 -32.45
CA PHE A 145 -15.73 36.54 -32.70
C PHE A 145 -15.95 35.30 -31.84
N VAL A 146 -16.65 35.38 -30.70
CA VAL A 146 -16.91 34.22 -29.84
C VAL A 146 -17.78 33.18 -30.54
N GLU A 147 -18.77 33.63 -31.31
CA GLU A 147 -19.70 32.76 -32.05
C GLU A 147 -18.98 32.06 -33.21
N ALA A 148 -18.27 32.82 -34.05
CA ALA A 148 -17.42 32.27 -35.11
C ALA A 148 -16.34 31.31 -34.58
N PHE A 149 -15.78 31.57 -33.39
CA PHE A 149 -14.78 30.70 -32.77
C PHE A 149 -15.39 29.39 -32.23
N LYS A 150 -16.65 29.43 -31.76
CA LYS A 150 -17.38 28.22 -31.35
C LYS A 150 -17.72 27.34 -32.55
N GLU A 151 -18.19 27.93 -33.65
CA GLU A 151 -18.48 27.21 -34.90
C GLU A 151 -17.20 26.61 -35.54
N SER A 152 -16.11 27.39 -35.57
CA SER A 152 -14.80 26.93 -36.04
C SER A 152 -14.25 25.75 -35.22
N ASN A 153 -14.37 25.81 -33.90
CA ASN A 153 -13.98 24.69 -33.05
C ASN A 153 -14.86 23.46 -33.28
N HIS A 154 -16.18 23.62 -33.49
CA HIS A 154 -17.07 22.50 -33.77
C HIS A 154 -16.67 21.74 -35.04
N LEU A 155 -16.34 22.46 -36.12
CA LEU A 155 -15.82 21.88 -37.37
C LEU A 155 -14.46 21.18 -37.18
N SER A 156 -13.57 21.78 -36.39
CA SER A 156 -12.25 21.21 -36.10
C SER A 156 -12.32 19.92 -35.28
N TYR A 157 -13.28 19.78 -34.36
CA TYR A 157 -13.42 18.61 -33.49
C TYR A 157 -14.14 17.43 -34.16
N GLU A 158 -15.02 17.64 -35.14
CA GLU A 158 -15.76 16.53 -35.75
C GLU A 158 -15.11 15.98 -37.03
N LYS A 159 -14.47 16.84 -37.86
CA LYS A 159 -13.98 16.43 -39.19
C LYS A 159 -12.60 16.98 -39.57
N GLY A 160 -11.93 17.71 -38.69
CA GLY A 160 -10.67 18.41 -39.00
C GLY A 160 -9.38 17.58 -38.85
N ARG A 161 -8.36 17.93 -39.65
CA ARG A 161 -6.98 17.37 -39.56
C ARG A 161 -6.39 17.48 -38.15
N ALA A 162 -6.73 18.54 -37.41
CA ALA A 162 -6.35 18.77 -36.02
C ALA A 162 -6.98 17.76 -35.03
N HIS A 163 -8.25 17.37 -35.22
CA HIS A 163 -8.87 16.30 -34.44
C HIS A 163 -8.17 14.95 -34.68
N MET A 164 -7.80 14.63 -35.92
CA MET A 164 -7.00 13.44 -36.20
C MET A 164 -5.62 13.47 -35.52
N LEU A 165 -4.96 14.63 -35.48
CA LEU A 165 -3.66 14.78 -34.78
C LEU A 165 -3.80 14.65 -33.25
N LEU A 166 -4.82 15.25 -32.65
CA LEU A 166 -5.10 15.14 -31.21
C LEU A 166 -5.55 13.73 -30.81
N ARG A 167 -6.28 13.03 -31.69
CA ARG A 167 -6.69 11.63 -31.46
C ARG A 167 -5.50 10.67 -31.60
N LYS A 168 -4.56 10.96 -32.51
CA LYS A 168 -3.29 10.23 -32.63
C LYS A 168 -2.36 10.50 -31.44
N SER A 169 -2.32 11.73 -30.89
CA SER A 169 -1.49 12.02 -29.71
C SER A 169 -2.01 11.31 -28.45
N LYS A 170 -3.33 11.28 -28.22
CA LYS A 170 -3.93 10.52 -27.10
C LYS A 170 -3.62 9.02 -27.17
N LYS A 171 -3.55 8.44 -28.38
CA LYS A 171 -3.13 7.04 -28.57
C LYS A 171 -1.64 6.83 -28.25
N ARG A 172 -0.76 7.78 -28.59
CA ARG A 172 0.67 7.72 -28.23
C ARG A 172 0.87 7.82 -26.72
N THR A 173 0.21 8.75 -26.05
CA THR A 173 0.33 8.90 -24.59
C THR A 173 -0.23 7.69 -23.84
N ALA A 174 -1.31 7.07 -24.34
CA ALA A 174 -1.84 5.84 -23.75
C ALA A 174 -0.89 4.65 -23.94
N TYR A 175 -0.20 4.57 -25.08
CA TYR A 175 0.78 3.52 -25.37
C TYR A 175 2.07 3.70 -24.57
N GLU A 176 2.57 4.92 -24.41
CA GLU A 176 3.72 5.24 -23.54
C GLU A 176 3.42 4.92 -22.07
N VAL A 177 2.23 5.28 -21.56
CA VAL A 177 1.83 4.94 -20.19
C VAL A 177 1.69 3.42 -20.01
N GLN A 178 1.28 2.68 -21.04
CA GLN A 178 1.23 1.21 -21.01
C GLN A 178 2.62 0.56 -21.05
N LEU A 179 3.56 1.14 -21.81
CA LEU A 179 4.96 0.70 -21.83
C LEU A 179 5.66 0.96 -20.50
N GLU A 180 5.51 2.15 -19.92
CA GLU A 180 6.00 2.47 -18.58
C GLU A 180 5.45 1.50 -17.52
N TYR A 181 4.16 1.14 -17.62
CA TYR A 181 3.56 0.16 -16.71
C TYR A 181 4.16 -1.24 -16.89
N LYS A 182 4.40 -1.67 -18.13
CA LYS A 182 5.05 -2.97 -18.39
C LYS A 182 6.47 -3.00 -17.84
N ASP A 183 7.25 -1.96 -18.05
CA ASP A 183 8.65 -1.89 -17.59
C ASP A 183 8.74 -1.84 -16.05
N LEU A 184 7.79 -1.16 -15.39
CA LEU A 184 7.69 -1.13 -13.93
C LEU A 184 7.28 -2.51 -13.36
N VAL A 185 6.36 -3.22 -14.03
CA VAL A 185 5.95 -4.57 -13.63
C VAL A 185 7.08 -5.58 -13.84
N ILE A 186 7.83 -5.49 -14.95
CA ILE A 186 8.98 -6.36 -15.22
C ILE A 186 10.08 -6.14 -14.18
N SER A 187 10.43 -4.90 -13.87
CA SER A 187 11.47 -4.59 -12.88
C SER A 187 11.11 -5.02 -11.45
N THR A 188 9.83 -4.95 -11.07
CA THR A 188 9.36 -5.44 -9.77
C THR A 188 9.35 -6.97 -9.68
N LEU A 189 8.96 -7.66 -10.76
CA LEU A 189 9.04 -9.12 -10.86
C LEU A 189 10.49 -9.63 -10.83
N ASP A 190 11.41 -8.96 -11.52
CA ASP A 190 12.85 -9.28 -11.48
C ASP A 190 13.44 -9.09 -10.08
N GLY A 191 13.03 -8.04 -9.37
CA GLY A 191 13.43 -7.83 -7.98
C GLY A 191 12.94 -8.94 -7.06
N GLN A 192 11.68 -9.37 -7.21
CA GLN A 192 11.07 -10.45 -6.41
C GLN A 192 11.71 -11.81 -6.72
N THR A 193 11.96 -12.12 -7.99
CA THR A 193 12.61 -13.39 -8.38
C THR A 193 14.06 -13.45 -7.92
N LYS A 194 14.79 -12.34 -7.94
CA LYS A 194 16.15 -12.27 -7.39
C LYS A 194 16.15 -12.48 -5.87
N ALA A 195 15.22 -11.86 -5.15
CA ALA A 195 15.06 -12.06 -3.71
C ALA A 195 14.73 -13.53 -3.38
N LEU A 196 13.78 -14.14 -4.08
CA LEU A 196 13.43 -15.55 -3.91
C LEU A 196 14.61 -16.49 -4.18
N LYS A 197 15.40 -16.24 -5.23
CA LYS A 197 16.61 -17.02 -5.53
C LYS A 197 17.63 -16.96 -4.39
N THR A 198 17.83 -15.78 -3.80
CA THR A 198 18.73 -15.65 -2.64
C THR A 198 18.20 -16.39 -1.41
N THR A 199 16.89 -16.37 -1.17
CA THR A 199 16.31 -17.11 -0.03
C THR A 199 16.41 -18.63 -0.23
N ILE A 200 16.15 -19.12 -1.45
CA ILE A 200 16.31 -20.53 -1.80
C ILE A 200 17.76 -20.98 -1.63
N GLY A 201 18.73 -20.17 -2.04
CA GLY A 201 20.15 -20.46 -1.83
C GLY A 201 20.47 -20.66 -0.35
N SER A 202 20.09 -19.69 0.50
CA SER A 202 20.30 -19.78 1.95
C SER A 202 19.65 -21.01 2.59
N LEU A 203 18.46 -21.39 2.15
CA LEU A 203 17.77 -22.58 2.66
C LEU A 203 18.47 -23.88 2.23
N ASN A 204 19.02 -23.92 1.01
CA ASN A 204 19.78 -25.08 0.54
C ASN A 204 21.08 -25.24 1.33
N ASP A 205 21.77 -24.15 1.64
CA ASP A 205 22.97 -24.18 2.48
C ASP A 205 22.64 -24.72 3.89
N GLU A 206 21.52 -24.28 4.49
CA GLU A 206 21.04 -24.80 5.78
C GLU A 206 20.68 -26.29 5.72
N ILE A 207 20.06 -26.75 4.63
CA ILE A 207 19.73 -28.17 4.44
C ILE A 207 21.00 -29.02 4.33
N GLU A 208 22.02 -28.52 3.63
CA GLU A 208 23.30 -29.21 3.48
C GLU A 208 24.03 -29.34 4.83
N ASP A 209 24.07 -28.28 5.62
CA ASP A 209 24.61 -28.30 6.99
C ASP A 209 23.87 -29.30 7.89
N LEU A 210 22.54 -29.37 7.80
CA LEU A 210 21.74 -30.34 8.56
C LEU A 210 22.00 -31.77 8.11
N ALA A 211 22.18 -32.01 6.81
CA ALA A 211 22.50 -33.33 6.28
C ALA A 211 23.87 -33.83 6.78
N ILE A 212 24.87 -32.94 6.87
CA ILE A 212 26.18 -33.26 7.43
C ILE A 212 26.06 -33.66 8.91
N LYS A 213 25.35 -32.87 9.72
CA LYS A 213 25.13 -33.18 11.15
C LYS A 213 24.39 -34.50 11.36
N LEU A 214 23.43 -34.82 10.50
CA LEU A 214 22.71 -36.09 10.54
C LEU A 214 23.65 -37.27 10.25
N ALA A 215 24.51 -37.14 9.23
CA ALA A 215 25.47 -38.18 8.87
C ALA A 215 26.51 -38.44 9.99
N GLU A 216 26.96 -37.39 10.68
CA GLU A 216 27.83 -37.51 11.86
C GLU A 216 27.12 -38.23 13.01
N SER A 217 25.86 -37.88 13.29
CA SER A 217 25.05 -38.55 14.31
C SER A 217 24.85 -40.05 14.00
N GLN A 218 24.60 -40.39 12.73
CA GLN A 218 24.47 -41.79 12.29
C GLN A 218 25.78 -42.58 12.42
N LYS A 219 26.94 -41.96 12.11
CA LYS A 219 28.25 -42.58 12.36
C LYS A 219 28.46 -42.87 13.84
N GLY A 220 28.09 -41.94 14.72
CA GLY A 220 28.14 -42.13 16.17
C GLY A 220 27.30 -43.32 16.64
N ARG A 221 26.06 -43.45 16.14
CA ARG A 221 25.19 -44.61 16.43
C ARG A 221 25.78 -45.93 15.96
N ASN A 222 26.32 -45.98 14.74
CA ASN A 222 26.95 -47.20 14.21
C ASN A 222 28.17 -47.64 15.04
N ILE A 223 28.88 -46.71 15.68
CA ILE A 223 29.99 -47.03 16.59
C ILE A 223 29.44 -47.59 17.91
N LEU A 224 28.42 -46.96 18.49
CA LEU A 224 27.75 -47.46 19.70
C LEU A 224 27.17 -48.86 19.48
N ASP A 225 26.49 -49.11 18.36
CA ASP A 225 25.95 -50.42 18.00
C ASP A 225 27.05 -51.49 17.87
N ARG A 226 28.24 -51.11 17.37
CA ARG A 226 29.40 -52.01 17.30
C ARG A 226 30.03 -52.29 18.65
N LEU A 227 30.04 -51.31 19.57
CA LEU A 227 30.57 -51.47 20.92
C LEU A 227 29.61 -52.31 21.78
N LEU A 228 28.30 -52.11 21.62
CA LEU A 228 27.24 -52.95 22.17
C LEU A 228 27.37 -54.39 21.69
N ALA A 229 27.51 -54.61 20.38
CA ALA A 229 27.67 -55.95 19.81
C ALA A 229 28.95 -56.68 20.25
N ARG A 230 29.95 -55.95 20.78
CA ARG A 230 31.20 -56.49 21.34
C ARG A 230 31.16 -56.63 22.86
N ASN A 231 30.03 -56.38 23.52
CA ASN A 231 29.87 -56.37 24.98
C ASN A 231 30.87 -55.45 25.71
N ILE A 232 31.30 -54.36 25.06
CA ILE A 232 32.20 -53.38 25.68
C ILE A 232 31.39 -52.37 26.50
N ILE A 233 30.17 -52.06 26.05
CA ILE A 233 29.25 -51.13 26.71
C ILE A 233 27.88 -51.78 26.91
N ASP A 234 27.15 -51.36 27.94
CA ASP A 234 25.76 -51.76 28.21
C ASP A 234 24.76 -50.98 27.33
N THR A 235 23.47 -51.36 27.39
CA THR A 235 22.38 -50.71 26.65
C THR A 235 22.17 -49.23 27.01
N GLU A 236 22.76 -48.77 28.11
CA GLU A 236 22.70 -47.38 28.59
C GLU A 236 23.98 -46.58 28.22
N GLY A 237 24.99 -47.24 27.63
CA GLY A 237 26.23 -46.64 27.16
C GLY A 237 27.39 -46.65 28.17
N ASN A 238 27.27 -47.34 29.29
CA ASN A 238 28.33 -47.47 30.30
C ASN A 238 29.29 -48.60 29.96
N LEU A 239 30.58 -48.44 30.29
CA LEU A 239 31.59 -49.49 30.12
C LEU A 239 31.27 -50.67 31.04
N ILE A 240 31.23 -51.87 30.47
CA ILE A 240 31.12 -53.11 31.24
C ILE A 240 32.52 -53.44 31.76
N GLU A 241 32.73 -53.40 33.08
CA GLU A 241 34.00 -53.80 33.69
C GLU A 241 34.27 -55.28 33.36
N MET A 242 35.34 -55.52 32.59
CA MET A 242 35.82 -56.87 32.32
C MET A 242 36.70 -57.31 33.49
N GLU A 243 36.23 -58.28 34.27
CA GLU A 243 37.08 -59.08 35.19
C GLU A 243 38.09 -59.94 34.41
#